data_AF-B9LQZ9-F1
#
_entry.id   AF-B9LQZ9-F1
#
_cell.length_a   1.000
_cell.length_b   1.000
_cell.length_c   1.000
_cell.angle_alpha   90.00
_cell.angle_beta   90.00
_cell.angle_gamma   90.00
#
_symmetry.space_group_name_H-M   'P 1'
#
loop_
_entity.id
_entity.type
_entity.pdbx_description
1 polymer ?
#
loop_
_entity_poly.entity_id
_entity_poly.type
_entity_poly.pdbx_seq_one_letter_code
_entity_poly.pdbx_strand_id
1 'polypeptide(L)' 'MFPAPLRLFFVAVPLLVAAGALAMAAFPRRMTQWQMRGPDGATRRIEPSGTRLLMMRVMGVVVAGLALLMLFASFAILP' A
#
# COMPACT_ATOMS: atom_id res chain seq x y z
N MET A 1 -16.62 -25.85 -4.51
CA MET A 1 -17.28 -24.76 -5.26
C MET A 1 -17.95 -23.81 -4.28
N PHE A 2 -17.27 -22.72 -3.90
CA PHE A 2 -17.85 -21.69 -3.04
C PHE A 2 -19.00 -20.96 -3.74
N PRO A 3 -19.99 -20.45 -2.98
CA PRO A 3 -21.04 -19.63 -3.56
C PRO A 3 -20.44 -18.41 -4.26
N ALA A 4 -21.02 -18.03 -5.41
CA ALA A 4 -20.59 -16.89 -6.24
C ALA A 4 -20.21 -15.61 -5.47
N PRO A 5 -20.98 -15.15 -4.46
CA PRO A 5 -20.60 -13.97 -3.67
C PRO A 5 -19.29 -14.14 -2.88
N LEU A 6 -19.01 -15.34 -2.38
CA LEU A 6 -17.78 -15.58 -1.62
C LEU A 6 -16.55 -15.58 -2.53
N ARG A 7 -16.65 -16.17 -3.73
CA ARG A 7 -15.58 -16.06 -4.74
C ARG A 7 -15.29 -14.61 -5.11
N LEU A 8 -16.33 -13.79 -5.26
CA LEU A 8 -16.16 -12.37 -5.56
C LEU A 8 -15.39 -11.62 -4.46
N PHE A 9 -15.64 -11.95 -3.19
CA PHE A 9 -14.90 -11.38 -2.06
C PHE A 9 -13.40 -11.70 -2.11
N PHE A 10 -13.05 -12.96 -2.36
CA PHE A 10 -11.65 -13.40 -2.49
C PHE A 10 -10.92 -12.80 -3.70
N VAL A 11 -11.64 -12.26 -4.67
CA VAL A 11 -11.05 -11.55 -5.82
C VAL A 11 -10.98 -10.04 -5.56
N ALA A 12 -12.08 -9.46 -5.08
CA ALA A 12 -12.20 -8.02 -4.87
C ALA A 12 -11.26 -7.51 -3.78
N VAL A 13 -11.10 -8.24 -2.67
CA VAL A 13 -10.27 -7.80 -1.55
C VAL A 13 -8.79 -7.73 -1.91
N PRO A 14 -8.15 -8.76 -2.49
CA PRO A 14 -6.75 -8.68 -2.90
C PRO A 14 -6.49 -7.61 -3.97
N LEU A 15 -7.44 -7.42 -4.90
CA LEU A 15 -7.34 -6.36 -5.89
C LEU A 15 -7.39 -4.96 -5.27
N LEU A 16 -8.28 -4.75 -4.29
CA LEU A 16 -8.37 -3.50 -3.55
C LEU A 16 -7.08 -3.23 -2.78
N VAL A 17 -6.54 -4.25 -2.10
CA VAL A 17 -5.27 -4.17 -1.38
C VAL A 17 -4.12 -3.88 -2.33
N ALA A 18 -4.04 -4.55 -3.47
CA ALA A 18 -3.01 -4.32 -4.47
C ALA A 18 -3.09 -2.88 -5.01
N ALA A 19 -4.28 -2.40 -5.37
CA ALA A 19 -4.49 -1.04 -5.85
C ALA A 19 -4.10 0.01 -4.79
N GLY A 20 -4.51 -0.19 -3.53
CA GLY A 20 -4.18 0.70 -2.42
C GLY A 20 -2.68 0.73 -2.12
N ALA A 21 -2.03 -0.43 -2.10
CA ALA A 21 -0.59 -0.55 -1.89
C ALA A 21 0.22 0.09 -3.03
N LEU A 22 -0.23 -0.08 -4.28
CA LEU A 22 0.38 0.57 -5.44
C LEU A 22 0.22 2.09 -5.39
N ALA A 23 -0.96 2.58 -4.99
CA ALA A 23 -1.22 4.02 -4.83
C ALA A 23 -0.33 4.63 -3.74
N MET A 24 -0.15 3.95 -2.60
CA MET A 24 0.77 4.37 -1.55
C MET A 24 2.23 4.33 -2.02
N ALA A 25 2.62 3.34 -2.82
CA ALA A 25 3.95 3.29 -3.42
C ALA A 25 4.19 4.40 -4.46
N ALA A 26 3.19 4.78 -5.24
CA ALA A 26 3.32 5.84 -6.22
C ALA A 26 3.46 7.23 -5.56
N PHE A 27 2.68 7.49 -4.49
CA PHE A 27 2.56 8.82 -3.89
C PHE A 27 2.95 8.92 -2.39
N PRO A 28 4.10 8.37 -1.93
CA PRO A 28 4.47 8.48 -0.52
C PRO A 28 4.75 9.94 -0.11
N ARG A 29 5.27 10.75 -1.04
CA ARG A 29 5.68 12.15 -0.78
C ARG A 29 4.54 13.03 -0.30
N ARG A 30 3.31 12.84 -0.79
CA ARG A 30 2.18 13.73 -0.43
C ARG A 30 1.65 13.46 0.97
N MET A 31 1.77 12.23 1.50
CA MET A 31 1.26 11.86 2.82
C MET A 31 2.22 12.18 3.98
N THR A 32 3.52 12.34 3.69
CA THR A 32 4.56 12.52 4.72
C THR A 32 5.07 13.95 4.87
N GLN A 33 4.48 14.93 4.17
CA GLN A 33 4.81 16.34 4.35
C GLN A 33 4.04 16.91 5.54
N TRP A 34 4.64 16.81 6.72
CA TRP A 34 4.10 17.42 7.93
C TRP A 34 4.90 18.68 8.22
N GLN A 35 4.22 19.83 8.28
CA GLN A 35 4.82 21.07 8.78
C GLN A 35 4.79 20.99 10.30
N MET A 36 5.96 20.81 10.94
CA MET A 36 6.04 20.82 12.39
C MET A 36 6.36 22.25 12.86
N ARG A 37 5.53 22.79 13.76
CA ARG A 37 5.80 24.05 14.43
C ARG A 37 6.86 23.77 15.50
N GLY A 38 8.08 24.27 15.32
CA GLY A 38 9.13 24.16 16.33
C GLY A 38 8.82 25.04 17.55
N PRO A 39 9.40 24.76 18.72
CA PRO A 39 9.24 25.56 19.94
C PRO A 39 9.64 27.03 19.76
N ASP A 40 10.50 27.32 18.78
CA ASP A 40 10.97 28.66 18.43
C ASP A 40 9.99 29.45 17.54
N GLY A 41 8.80 28.92 17.26
CA GLY A 41 7.83 29.56 16.35
C GLY A 41 8.22 29.52 14.88
N ALA A 42 9.30 28.81 14.51
CA ALA A 42 9.64 28.52 13.12
C ALA A 42 8.86 27.30 12.61
N THR A 43 8.18 27.42 11.46
CA THR A 43 7.65 26.26 10.73
C THR A 43 8.82 25.56 10.04
N ARG A 44 9.26 24.41 10.57
CA ARG A 44 10.23 23.56 9.88
C ARG A 44 9.48 22.47 9.11
N ARG A 45 9.69 22.43 7.80
CA ARG A 45 9.24 21.33 6.96
C ARG A 45 10.15 20.14 7.27
N ILE A 46 9.63 19.13 7.96
CA ILE A 46 10.35 17.87 8.13
C ILE A 46 10.21 17.12 6.81
N GLU A 47 11.17 17.31 5.93
CA GLU A 47 11.25 16.51 4.72
C GLU A 47 11.73 15.10 5.09
N PRO A 48 10.92 14.05 4.84
CA PRO A 48 11.37 12.69 5.06
C PRO A 48 12.59 12.40 4.18
N SER A 49 13.61 11.75 4.74
CA SER A 49 14.83 11.39 4.01
C SER A 49 14.49 10.60 2.74
N GLY A 50 15.22 10.84 1.65
CA GLY A 50 15.00 10.18 0.37
C GLY A 50 14.99 8.64 0.47
N THR A 51 15.83 8.09 1.35
CA THR A 51 15.90 6.66 1.66
C THR A 51 14.61 6.14 2.30
N ARG A 52 14.01 6.89 3.25
CA ARG A 52 12.73 6.51 3.88
C ARG A 52 11.60 6.48 2.86
N LEU A 53 11.62 7.43 1.93
CA LEU A 53 10.64 7.49 0.87
C LEU A 53 10.78 6.33 -0.11
N LEU A 54 12.01 6.00 -0.52
CA LEU A 54 12.30 4.83 -1.35
C LEU A 54 11.83 3.54 -0.67
N MET A 55 12.13 3.38 0.62
CA MET A 55 11.74 2.22 1.41
C MET A 55 10.22 2.05 1.46
N MET A 56 9.47 3.14 1.63
CA MET A 56 7.99 3.10 1.58
C MET A 56 7.46 2.63 0.23
N ARG A 57 8.08 3.06 -0.88
CA ARG A 57 7.70 2.59 -2.22
C ARG A 57 7.95 1.10 -2.38
N VAL A 58 9.15 0.64 -2.00
CA VAL A 58 9.54 -0.77 -2.08
C VAL A 58 8.58 -1.62 -1.26
N MET A 59 8.28 -1.24 -0.02
CA MET A 59 7.32 -1.96 0.82
C MET A 59 5.93 -2.02 0.22
N GLY A 60 5.43 -0.91 -0.35
CA GLY A 60 4.13 -0.91 -1.04
C GLY A 60 4.10 -1.85 -2.25
N VAL A 61 5.19 -1.93 -3.03
CA VAL A 61 5.31 -2.89 -4.14
C VAL A 61 5.36 -4.34 -3.65
N VAL A 62 6.10 -4.62 -2.58
CA VAL A 62 6.16 -5.96 -1.96
C VAL A 62 4.78 -6.41 -1.49
N VAL A 63 4.04 -5.53 -0.81
CA VAL A 63 2.67 -5.82 -0.35
C VAL A 63 1.74 -6.07 -1.53
N ALA A 64 1.82 -5.26 -2.59
CA ALA A 64 1.02 -5.49 -3.80
C ALA A 64 1.34 -6.84 -4.46
N GLY A 65 2.63 -7.22 -4.52
CA GLY A 65 3.06 -8.52 -5.02
C GLY A 65 2.53 -9.69 -4.20
N LEU A 66 2.59 -9.59 -2.87
CA LEU A 66 2.04 -10.61 -1.97
C LEU A 66 0.51 -10.74 -2.10
N ALA A 67 -0.21 -9.62 -2.25
CA ALA A 67 -1.65 -9.64 -2.45
C ALA A 67 -2.03 -10.36 -3.77
N LEU A 68 -1.30 -10.09 -4.85
CA LEU A 68 -1.48 -10.76 -6.14
C LEU A 68 -1.11 -12.25 -6.06
N LEU A 69 -0.05 -12.60 -5.33
CA LEU A 69 0.33 -14.00 -5.10
C LEU A 69 -0.78 -14.76 -4.34
N MET A 70 -1.36 -14.15 -3.30
CA MET A 70 -2.48 -14.74 -2.56
C MET A 70 -3.73 -14.89 -3.43
N LEU A 71 -4.01 -13.93 -4.31
CA LEU A 71 -5.10 -14.03 -5.28
C LEU A 71 -4.90 -15.22 -6.21
N PHE A 72 -3.70 -15.35 -6.78
CA PHE A 72 -3.34 -16.49 -7.63
C PHE A 72 -3.44 -17.83 -6.89
N ALA A 73 -2.91 -17.90 -5.66
CA ALA A 73 -2.99 -19.10 -4.83
C ALA A 73 -4.45 -19.47 -4.50
N SER A 74 -5.31 -18.48 -4.27
CA SER A 74 -6.75 -18.71 -4.06
C SER A 74 -7.41 -19.36 -5.27
N PHE A 75 -7.09 -18.92 -6.49
CA PHE A 75 -7.57 -19.55 -7.72
C PHE A 75 -6.99 -20.94 -7.96
N ALA A 76 -5.72 -21.17 -7.60
CA ALA A 76 -5.03 -22.44 -7.83
C ALA A 76 -5.45 -23.54 -6.82
N ILE A 77 -5.74 -23.16 -5.57
CA ILE A 77 -6.02 -24.10 -4.47
C ILE A 77 -7.53 -24.29 -4.25
N LEU A 78 -8.35 -23.24 -4.45
CA LEU A 78 -9.81 -23.30 -4.24
C LEU A 78 -10.58 -23.11 -5.56
N PRO A 79 -10.82 -24.18 -6.34
CA PRO A 79 -11.66 -24.13 -7.55
C PRO A 79 -13.17 -23.96 -7.26
#